data_AF-A0ABD5U2L6-F1
#
_entry.id   AF-A0ABD5U2L6-F1
#
_cell.length_a   1.000
_cell.length_b   1.000
_cell.length_c   1.000
_cell.angle_alpha   90.00
_cell.angle_beta   90.00
_cell.angle_gamma   90.00
#
_symmetry.space_group_name_H-M   'P 1'
#
loop_
_entity.id
_entity.type
_entity.pdbx_description
1 polymer ?
#
loop_
_entity_poly.entity_id
_entity_poly.type
_entity_poly.pdbx_seq_one_letter_code
_entity_poly.pdbx_strand_id
1 'polypeptide(L)'
;MTFSYLLGSPFSAFHALMSVLLAYWIYLDAKERGSDSSLLWAIGCTVFQPLVVGYLLYRSEIGGRTEPAGPTERAVGAFVVGHVVAVQLWFVLRSVGVFPQFVDDFAVELLYYALLFAVGAVPGYWLVWRRGWARLRRAFGWIQESEVAAR
;
A
#
# COMPACT_ATOMS: atom_id res chain seq x y z
N MET A 1 -26.92 14.08 -6.47
CA MET A 1 -26.00 13.03 -5.97
C MET A 1 -25.49 13.50 -4.62
N THR A 2 -26.06 13.00 -3.52
CA THR A 2 -25.70 13.48 -2.17
C THR A 2 -24.40 12.81 -1.74
N PHE A 3 -23.41 13.64 -1.39
CA PHE A 3 -22.08 13.28 -0.85
C PHE A 3 -22.16 12.22 0.28
N SER A 4 -23.30 12.16 0.96
CA SER A 4 -23.67 11.21 2.02
C SER A 4 -23.51 9.73 1.63
N TYR A 5 -23.75 9.36 0.36
CA TYR A 5 -23.68 7.95 -0.06
C TYR A 5 -22.25 7.46 -0.32
N LEU A 6 -21.30 8.35 -0.63
CA LEU A 6 -19.89 7.99 -0.81
C LEU A 6 -19.21 7.65 0.52
N LEU A 7 -19.67 8.25 1.62
CA LEU A 7 -19.14 8.01 2.98
C LEU A 7 -19.94 6.96 3.77
N GLY A 8 -21.11 6.54 3.27
CA GLY A 8 -22.03 5.66 3.98
C GLY A 8 -21.78 4.15 3.82
N SER A 9 -20.94 3.74 2.86
CA SER A 9 -20.65 2.30 2.67
C SER A 9 -19.64 1.78 3.71
N PRO A 10 -19.83 0.55 4.23
CA PRO A 10 -18.83 -0.12 5.06
C PRO A 10 -17.45 -0.19 4.42
N PHE A 11 -17.35 -0.39 3.10
CA PHE A 11 -16.08 -0.31 2.38
C PHE A 11 -15.42 1.06 2.50
N SER A 12 -16.17 2.15 2.29
CA SER A 12 -15.63 3.52 2.42
C SER A 12 -15.12 3.80 3.82
N ALA A 13 -15.84 3.37 4.85
CA ALA A 13 -15.43 3.54 6.24
C ALA A 13 -14.16 2.73 6.56
N PHE A 14 -14.12 1.47 6.14
CA PHE A 14 -12.94 0.61 6.27
C PHE A 14 -11.73 1.19 5.52
N HIS A 15 -11.93 1.68 4.31
CA HIS A 15 -10.89 2.27 3.50
C HIS A 15 -10.35 3.58 4.10
N ALA A 16 -11.21 4.43 4.65
CA ALA A 16 -10.81 5.64 5.36
C ALA A 16 -9.94 5.30 6.59
N LEU A 17 -10.36 4.32 7.40
CA LEU A 17 -9.57 3.83 8.52
C LEU A 17 -8.21 3.30 8.07
N MET A 18 -8.19 2.47 7.03
CA MET A 18 -6.95 1.92 6.47
C MET A 18 -6.02 3.01 5.95
N SER A 19 -6.57 4.07 5.35
CA SER A 19 -5.80 5.22 4.86
C SER A 19 -5.13 5.97 6.00
N VAL A 20 -5.83 6.17 7.14
CA VAL A 20 -5.25 6.80 8.34
C VAL A 20 -4.13 5.94 8.93
N LEU A 21 -4.36 4.62 9.05
CA LEU A 21 -3.34 3.69 9.56
C LEU A 21 -2.12 3.64 8.64
N LEU A 22 -2.33 3.66 7.32
CA LEU A 22 -1.26 3.71 6.33
C LEU A 22 -0.47 5.01 6.41
N ALA A 23 -1.15 6.15 6.52
CA ALA A 23 -0.52 7.46 6.71
C ALA A 23 0.38 7.46 7.95
N TYR A 24 -0.15 6.96 9.06
CA TYR A 24 0.57 6.88 10.33
C TYR A 24 1.79 5.96 10.22
N TRP A 25 1.64 4.80 9.59
CA TRP A 25 2.75 3.87 9.36
C TRP A 25 3.85 4.48 8.47
N ILE A 26 3.49 5.15 7.37
CA ILE A 26 4.46 5.82 6.48
C ILE A 26 5.17 6.94 7.20
N TYR A 27 4.45 7.74 7.99
CA TYR A 27 5.05 8.81 8.79
C TYR A 27 6.10 8.25 9.76
N LEU A 28 5.77 7.19 10.50
CA LEU A 28 6.71 6.56 11.44
C LEU A 28 7.91 5.94 10.72
N ASP A 29 7.69 5.14 9.66
CA ASP A 29 8.78 4.50 8.89
C ASP A 29 9.70 5.56 8.26
N ALA A 30 9.16 6.66 7.73
CA ALA A 30 9.96 7.73 7.15
C ALA A 30 10.76 8.49 8.23
N LYS A 31 10.16 8.71 9.39
CA LYS A 31 10.82 9.39 10.53
C LYS A 31 11.93 8.54 11.13
N GLU A 32 11.71 7.25 11.32
CA GLU A 32 12.73 6.31 11.80
C GLU A 32 13.92 6.20 10.84
N ARG A 33 13.68 6.40 9.54
CA ARG A 33 14.72 6.46 8.51
C ARG A 33 15.43 7.81 8.42
N GLY A 34 15.04 8.81 9.21
CA GLY A 34 15.65 10.14 9.19
C GLY A 34 15.13 11.08 8.11
N SER A 35 13.93 10.87 7.56
CA SER A 35 13.35 11.80 6.59
C SER A 35 12.88 13.11 7.23
N ASP A 36 13.39 14.23 6.75
CA ASP A 36 12.86 15.58 7.06
C ASP A 36 11.45 15.81 6.47
N SER A 37 11.02 14.95 5.54
CA SER A 37 9.74 15.05 4.82
C SER A 37 8.76 13.93 5.17
N SER A 38 8.88 13.35 6.37
CA SER A 38 8.03 12.24 6.84
C SER A 38 6.52 12.53 6.72
N LEU A 39 6.08 13.76 7.05
CA LEU A 39 4.69 14.16 6.93
C LEU A 39 4.24 14.27 5.45
N LEU A 40 5.09 14.78 4.57
CA LEU A 40 4.79 14.88 3.14
C LEU A 40 4.63 13.51 2.51
N TRP A 41 5.46 12.53 2.90
CA TRP A 41 5.29 11.14 2.46
C TRP A 41 3.95 10.56 2.90
N ALA A 42 3.58 10.75 4.17
CA ALA A 42 2.31 10.25 4.71
C ALA A 42 1.08 10.86 4.02
N ILE A 43 1.08 12.18 3.83
CA ILE A 43 -0.01 12.89 3.15
C ILE A 43 -0.05 12.49 1.68
N GLY A 44 1.08 12.52 0.99
CA GLY A 44 1.17 12.16 -0.43
C GLY A 44 0.68 10.75 -0.71
N CYS A 45 1.06 9.78 0.14
CA CYS A 45 0.62 8.39 -0.01
C CYS A 45 -0.85 8.17 0.33
N THR A 46 -1.43 9.03 1.17
CA THR A 46 -2.87 8.99 1.49
C THR A 46 -3.70 9.60 0.37
N VAL A 47 -3.29 10.77 -0.13
CA VAL A 47 -4.02 11.52 -1.17
C VAL A 47 -3.84 10.88 -2.54
N PHE A 48 -2.65 10.35 -2.82
CA PHE A 48 -2.32 9.69 -4.07
C PHE A 48 -1.74 8.30 -3.78
N GLN A 49 -2.62 7.32 -3.53
CA GLN A 49 -2.26 5.94 -3.16
C GLN A 49 -1.24 5.24 -4.07
N PRO A 50 -1.19 5.49 -5.39
CA PRO A 50 -0.09 4.96 -6.21
C PRO A 50 1.30 5.37 -5.70
N LEU A 51 1.44 6.50 -4.99
CA LEU A 51 2.68 6.93 -4.37
C LEU A 51 3.19 5.96 -3.30
N VAL A 52 2.34 5.15 -2.69
CA VAL A 52 2.75 4.12 -1.72
C VAL A 52 3.77 3.17 -2.33
N VAL A 53 3.59 2.78 -3.60
CA VAL A 53 4.54 1.94 -4.34
C VAL A 53 5.87 2.67 -4.52
N GLY A 54 5.82 3.96 -4.88
CA GLY A 54 7.00 4.82 -5.01
C GLY A 54 7.77 4.94 -3.68
N TYR A 55 7.05 5.20 -2.59
CA TYR A 55 7.62 5.26 -1.24
C TYR A 55 8.29 3.93 -0.85
N LEU A 56 7.62 2.80 -1.05
CA LEU A 56 8.17 1.47 -0.72
C LEU A 56 9.44 1.12 -1.50
N LEU A 57 9.54 1.61 -2.74
CA LEU A 57 10.75 1.48 -3.54
C LEU A 57 11.85 2.43 -3.08
N TYR A 58 11.53 3.69 -2.79
CA TYR A 58 12.50 4.75 -2.48
C TYR A 58 12.97 4.77 -1.03
N ARG A 59 12.21 4.20 -0.08
CA ARG A 59 12.51 4.30 1.37
C ARG A 59 13.88 3.78 1.80
N SER A 60 14.56 2.96 1.00
CA SER A 60 15.96 2.58 1.27
C SER A 60 16.93 3.74 1.10
N GLU A 61 16.64 4.67 0.18
CA GLU A 61 17.44 5.88 -0.06
C GLU A 61 17.25 6.92 1.04
N ILE A 62 16.08 6.92 1.69
CA ILE A 62 15.83 7.77 2.87
C ILE A 62 16.74 7.34 4.02
N GLY A 63 16.86 6.03 4.24
CA GLY A 63 17.68 5.46 5.29
C GLY A 63 17.63 3.94 5.31
N GLY A 64 18.78 3.33 5.57
CA GLY A 64 18.92 1.88 5.73
C GLY A 64 18.25 1.38 7.01
N ARG A 65 17.79 0.14 7.00
CA ARG A 65 17.38 -0.52 8.25
C ARG A 65 18.60 -1.15 8.89
N THR A 66 18.67 -1.08 10.21
CA THR A 66 19.61 -1.87 11.01
C THR A 66 19.26 -3.35 10.98
N GLU A 67 17.96 -3.69 10.90
CA GLU A 67 17.48 -5.08 10.90
C GLU A 67 16.49 -5.38 9.76
N PRO A 68 16.55 -6.59 9.18
CA PRO A 68 15.59 -7.03 8.18
C PRO A 68 14.17 -7.16 8.77
N ALA A 69 13.15 -6.84 7.96
CA ALA A 69 11.75 -6.95 8.37
C ALA A 69 11.40 -8.37 8.86
N GLY A 70 10.84 -8.45 10.07
CA GLY A 70 10.36 -9.69 10.68
C GLY A 70 9.07 -10.24 10.04
N PRO A 71 8.61 -11.44 10.42
CA PRO A 71 7.43 -12.08 9.83
C PRO A 71 6.16 -11.24 9.93
N THR A 72 5.89 -10.64 11.09
CA THR A 72 4.71 -9.79 11.31
C THR A 72 4.73 -8.53 10.45
N GLU A 73 5.88 -7.89 10.34
CA GLU A 73 6.00 -6.69 9.53
C GLU A 73 5.86 -7.00 8.05
N ARG A 74 6.40 -8.15 7.61
CA ARG A 74 6.11 -8.65 6.28
C ARG A 74 4.60 -8.85 6.14
N ALA A 75 3.94 -9.55 7.08
CA ALA A 75 2.48 -9.77 7.14
C ALA A 75 1.71 -8.48 6.80
N VAL A 76 2.00 -7.43 7.56
CA VAL A 76 1.44 -6.09 7.40
C VAL A 76 1.79 -5.50 6.03
N GLY A 77 3.04 -5.60 5.59
CA GLY A 77 3.48 -5.10 4.29
C GLY A 77 2.75 -5.73 3.09
N ALA A 78 2.56 -7.06 3.05
CA ALA A 78 1.77 -7.66 1.97
C ALA A 78 0.30 -7.29 2.09
N PHE A 79 -0.24 -7.21 3.31
CA PHE A 79 -1.61 -6.78 3.51
C PHE A 79 -1.83 -5.36 2.97
N VAL A 80 -0.93 -4.42 3.25
CA VAL A 80 -0.97 -3.04 2.73
C VAL A 80 -0.92 -3.03 1.21
N VAL A 81 0.02 -3.76 0.60
CA VAL A 81 0.12 -3.85 -0.87
C VAL A 81 -1.17 -4.45 -1.45
N GLY A 82 -1.69 -5.52 -0.85
CA GLY A 82 -2.92 -6.17 -1.27
C GLY A 82 -4.13 -5.25 -1.16
N HIS A 83 -4.24 -4.49 -0.07
CA HIS A 83 -5.28 -3.50 0.13
C HIS A 83 -5.21 -2.38 -0.91
N VAL A 84 -4.02 -1.81 -1.15
CA VAL A 84 -3.84 -0.76 -2.17
C VAL A 84 -4.25 -1.26 -3.54
N VAL A 85 -3.78 -2.45 -3.95
CA VAL A 85 -4.18 -3.05 -5.24
C VAL A 85 -5.71 -3.27 -5.28
N ALA A 86 -6.30 -3.79 -4.21
CA ALA A 86 -7.74 -4.03 -4.15
C ALA A 86 -8.54 -2.74 -4.35
N VAL A 87 -8.15 -1.65 -3.69
CA VAL A 87 -8.81 -0.34 -3.82
C VAL A 87 -8.68 0.23 -5.23
N GLN A 88 -7.49 0.12 -5.84
CA GLN A 88 -7.28 0.60 -7.21
C GLN A 88 -8.11 -0.21 -8.21
N LEU A 89 -8.15 -1.54 -8.07
CA LEU A 89 -9.01 -2.40 -8.88
C LEU A 89 -10.49 -2.10 -8.65
N TRP A 90 -10.91 -1.87 -7.41
CA TRP A 90 -12.28 -1.50 -7.07
C TRP A 90 -12.71 -0.24 -7.82
N PHE A 91 -11.87 0.80 -7.80
CA PHE A 91 -12.14 2.06 -8.48
C PHE A 91 -12.19 1.88 -10.00
N VAL A 92 -11.20 1.18 -10.59
CA VAL A 92 -11.11 0.94 -12.03
C VAL A 92 -12.29 0.10 -12.54
N LEU A 93 -12.61 -1.00 -11.85
CA LEU A 93 -13.70 -1.89 -12.27
C LEU A 93 -15.08 -1.21 -12.18
N ARG A 94 -15.27 -0.31 -11.20
CA ARG A 94 -16.46 0.55 -11.17
C ARG A 94 -16.46 1.57 -12.30
N SER A 95 -15.33 2.20 -12.61
CA SER A 95 -15.29 3.24 -13.66
C SER A 95 -15.55 2.68 -15.06
N VAL A 96 -15.16 1.42 -15.33
CA VAL A 96 -15.43 0.74 -16.62
C VAL A 96 -16.72 -0.09 -16.63
N GLY A 97 -17.53 -0.03 -15.57
CA GLY A 97 -18.86 -0.66 -15.52
C GLY A 97 -18.88 -2.17 -15.27
N VAL A 98 -17.77 -2.77 -14.84
CA VAL A 98 -17.73 -4.20 -14.44
C VAL A 98 -18.43 -4.41 -13.10
N PHE A 99 -18.24 -3.49 -12.16
CA PHE A 99 -18.95 -3.50 -10.88
C PHE A 99 -20.06 -2.45 -10.86
N PRO A 100 -21.16 -2.74 -10.14
CA PRO A 100 -22.18 -1.74 -9.91
C PRO A 100 -21.59 -0.54 -9.16
N GLN A 101 -22.08 0.65 -9.50
CA GLN A 101 -21.67 1.89 -8.83
C GLN A 101 -22.02 1.88 -7.34
N PHE A 102 -23.07 1.15 -6.97
CA PHE A 102 -23.60 1.03 -5.61
C PHE A 102 -23.88 -0.43 -5.27
N VAL A 103 -23.59 -0.81 -4.03
CA VAL A 103 -23.89 -2.13 -3.47
C VAL A 103 -24.49 -1.88 -2.10
N ASP A 104 -25.79 -2.16 -1.94
CA ASP A 104 -26.50 -1.91 -0.69
C ASP A 104 -26.34 -3.07 0.32
N ASP A 105 -25.90 -4.24 -0.17
CA ASP A 105 -25.66 -5.43 0.63
C ASP A 105 -24.18 -5.50 1.07
N PHE A 106 -23.97 -5.38 2.39
CA PHE A 106 -22.64 -5.47 3.00
C PHE A 106 -21.92 -6.79 2.69
N ALA A 107 -22.62 -7.92 2.64
CA ALA A 107 -22.00 -9.22 2.36
C ALA A 107 -21.47 -9.29 0.92
N VAL A 108 -22.20 -8.69 -0.02
CA VAL A 108 -21.77 -8.58 -1.42
C VAL A 108 -20.57 -7.63 -1.53
N GLU A 109 -20.59 -6.52 -0.82
CA GLU A 109 -19.48 -5.56 -0.78
C GLU A 109 -18.19 -6.21 -0.22
N LEU A 110 -18.32 -6.96 0.87
CA LEU A 110 -17.23 -7.72 1.48
C LEU A 110 -16.69 -8.80 0.53
N LEU A 111 -17.58 -9.50 -0.19
CA LEU A 111 -17.18 -10.52 -1.17
C LEU A 111 -16.35 -9.90 -2.30
N TYR A 112 -16.80 -8.78 -2.87
CA TYR A 112 -16.02 -8.06 -3.88
C TYR A 112 -14.65 -7.64 -3.33
N TYR A 113 -14.61 -7.12 -2.09
CA TYR A 113 -13.35 -6.71 -1.49
C TYR A 113 -12.40 -7.89 -1.32
N ALA A 114 -12.90 -9.02 -0.81
CA ALA A 114 -12.12 -10.23 -0.62
C ALA A 114 -11.54 -10.78 -1.95
N LEU A 115 -12.33 -10.75 -3.03
CA LEU A 115 -11.87 -11.17 -4.36
C LEU A 115 -10.76 -10.26 -4.88
N LEU A 116 -10.93 -8.94 -4.79
CA LEU A 116 -9.91 -7.99 -5.24
C LEU A 116 -8.66 -8.02 -4.35
N PHE A 117 -8.84 -8.22 -3.05
CA PHE A 117 -7.74 -8.42 -2.11
C PHE A 117 -6.96 -9.69 -2.43
N ALA A 118 -7.62 -10.80 -2.80
CA ALA A 118 -6.93 -12.02 -3.22
C ALA A 118 -6.04 -11.77 -4.45
N VAL A 119 -6.51 -10.97 -5.42
CA VAL A 119 -5.71 -10.53 -6.56
C VAL A 119 -4.51 -9.68 -6.10
N GLY A 120 -4.71 -8.76 -5.16
CA GLY A 120 -3.66 -7.92 -4.59
C GLY A 120 -2.67 -8.65 -3.67
N ALA A 121 -3.08 -9.75 -3.04
CA ALA A 121 -2.23 -10.54 -2.16
C ALA A 121 -1.08 -11.21 -2.94
N VAL A 122 -1.29 -11.53 -4.23
CA VAL A 122 -0.27 -12.10 -5.10
C VAL A 122 0.95 -11.16 -5.26
N PRO A 123 0.81 -9.91 -5.74
CA PRO A 123 1.92 -8.98 -5.78
C PRO A 123 2.42 -8.64 -4.37
N GLY A 124 1.55 -8.54 -3.35
CA GLY A 124 1.98 -8.33 -1.95
C GLY A 124 2.97 -9.40 -1.47
N TYR A 125 2.64 -10.67 -1.66
CA TYR A 125 3.51 -11.79 -1.33
C TYR A 125 4.83 -11.74 -2.10
N TRP A 126 4.77 -11.48 -3.41
CA TRP A 126 5.97 -11.46 -4.24
C TRP A 126 6.90 -10.29 -3.92
N LEU A 127 6.34 -9.10 -3.72
CA LEU A 127 7.08 -7.88 -3.43
C LEU A 127 7.70 -7.93 -2.03
N VAL A 128 6.97 -8.43 -1.03
CA VAL A 128 7.40 -8.38 0.37
C VAL A 128 8.12 -9.66 0.82
N TRP A 129 7.62 -10.87 0.55
CA TRP A 129 8.21 -12.13 1.07
C TRP A 129 9.29 -12.65 0.16
N ARG A 130 9.07 -12.58 -1.15
CA ARG A 130 10.05 -13.01 -2.16
C ARG A 130 11.07 -11.91 -2.47
N ARG A 131 11.25 -10.94 -1.56
CA ARG A 131 12.19 -9.81 -1.70
C ARG A 131 12.05 -9.09 -3.05
N GLY A 132 10.83 -9.02 -3.60
CA GLY A 132 10.58 -8.41 -4.91
C GLY A 132 10.97 -6.93 -4.95
N TRP A 133 10.76 -6.18 -3.87
CA TRP A 133 11.23 -4.79 -3.77
C TRP A 133 12.75 -4.65 -3.98
N ALA A 134 13.53 -5.52 -3.34
CA ALA A 134 14.99 -5.52 -3.50
C ALA A 134 15.44 -5.97 -4.90
N ARG A 135 14.64 -6.79 -5.60
CA ARG A 135 14.90 -7.17 -6.99
C ARG A 135 14.59 -6.02 -7.95
N LEU A 136 13.47 -5.33 -7.75
CA LEU A 136 13.07 -4.17 -8.55
C LEU A 136 14.10 -3.04 -8.43
N ARG A 137 14.52 -2.69 -7.20
CA ARG A 137 15.57 -1.68 -6.99
C ARG A 137 16.86 -2.00 -7.76
N ARG A 138 17.33 -3.25 -7.69
CA ARG A 138 18.50 -3.71 -8.45
C ARG A 138 18.29 -3.59 -9.96
N ALA A 139 17.12 -3.95 -10.47
CA ALA A 139 16.80 -3.84 -11.89
C ALA A 139 16.77 -2.38 -12.38
N PHE A 140 16.34 -1.45 -11.54
CA PHE A 140 16.32 0.00 -11.84
C PHE A 140 17.67 0.70 -11.57
N GLY A 141 18.72 -0.03 -11.14
CA GLY A 141 20.01 0.56 -10.82
C GLY A 141 20.03 1.37 -9.53
N TRP A 142 18.98 1.27 -8.69
CA TRP A 142 18.92 1.85 -7.35
C TRP A 142 19.61 0.94 -6.33
N ILE A 143 20.89 0.66 -6.58
CA ILE A 143 21.77 -0.13 -5.71
C ILE A 143 22.65 0.85 -4.95
N GLN A 144 22.56 0.83 -3.61
CA GLN A 144 23.50 1.58 -2.78
C GLN A 144 24.90 0.94 -2.84
N GLU A 145 25.94 1.76 -2.87
CA GLU A 145 27.33 1.32 -2.64
C GLU A 145 27.48 0.59 -1.28
N SER A 146 26.62 0.86 -0.31
CA SER A 146 26.56 0.17 0.99
C SER A 146 26.10 -1.29 0.90
N GLU A 147 25.23 -1.66 -0.06
CA GLU A 147 24.86 -3.06 -0.33
C GLU A 147 25.97 -3.81 -1.10
N VAL A 148 26.87 -3.08 -1.78
CA VAL A 148 28.07 -3.63 -2.43
C VAL A 148 29.17 -3.91 -1.41
N ALA A 149 29.34 -3.04 -0.42
CA ALA A 149 30.38 -3.14 0.61
C ALA A 149 30.11 -4.22 1.69
N ALA A 150 28.87 -4.71 1.80
CA ALA A 150 28.48 -5.78 2.72
C ALA A 150 28.60 -7.20 2.10
N ARG A 151 29.22 -7.32 0.92
CA ARG A 151 29.66 -8.59 0.32
C ARG A 151 31.14 -8.82 0.58
#